data_AF-A0A7J2Z034-F1
#
_entry.id   AF-A0A7J2Z034-F1
#
_cell.length_a   1.000
_cell.length_b   1.000
_cell.length_c   1.000
_cell.angle_alpha   90.00
_cell.angle_beta   90.00
_cell.angle_gamma   90.00
#
_symmetry.space_group_name_H-M   'P 1'
#
loop_
_entity.id
_entity.type
_entity.pdbx_description
1 polymer ?
#
loop_
_entity_poly.entity_id
_entity_poly.type
_entity_poly.pdbx_seq_one_letter_code
_entity_poly.pdbx_strand_id
1 'polypeptide(L)'
;LARLLLRFGIIGKVSSKFVKNREYFRLEIYGNKNRKLFYEHIGFIDSDKLDALLVSLNKRGPRVFDLIPAGNLLILINKLLKLGFDNYDLKKNYYSPERLENFLRLIESKITPEVGLSVVLAYEMLKFINSEDLFWDEIKTIEKLNGDFEVCDFEIENSHNFVAGNLPILVHNSTFASSLAEFYKEQGKIVKTLESPKDLQVGPEITQYGPLEGDFEKTADILLLVRPDYSVYDEVRKTKDFEIFSDMRLAGVGMIGVVHASNAIDAIQRFIMRTELGMIPHIIDTVIFIKEGEIKKVYELSLVVRVPTGMTEADLARPIVEIRDFETGKLEYEIYTFGEENIIVPVVAAEVSPLKKLAAQRILQEIERFDPKAQVELVSDTKAIVRVENEIIPKLIGKEGNTISAIEKKLGIHIEVEPKVPAVGKEVEFQMNESGNSLELSFDRRLIGKVANFYVEDEFLFSATVGKKGKIKVNKSSEIGKDLIRALVNKKKIRVLM
;
A
#
# COMPACT_ATOMS: atom_id res chain seq x y z
N LEU A 1 -7.04 18.10 -37.49
CA LEU A 1 -8.43 18.51 -37.85
C LEU A 1 -9.41 18.36 -36.69
N ALA A 2 -9.57 17.19 -36.08
CA ALA A 2 -10.50 17.00 -34.94
C ALA A 2 -10.31 18.02 -33.80
N ARG A 3 -9.07 18.29 -33.40
CA ARG A 3 -8.76 19.33 -32.40
C ARG A 3 -9.14 20.76 -32.82
N LEU A 4 -9.15 21.05 -34.13
CA LEU A 4 -9.57 22.36 -34.64
C LEU A 4 -11.09 22.49 -34.64
N LEU A 5 -11.81 21.39 -34.87
CA LEU A 5 -13.27 21.36 -34.80
C LEU A 5 -13.80 21.72 -33.40
N LEU A 6 -13.06 21.36 -32.34
CA LEU A 6 -13.40 21.75 -30.97
C LEU A 6 -13.48 23.26 -30.76
N ARG A 7 -12.73 24.07 -31.52
CA ARG A 7 -12.82 25.54 -31.44
C ARG A 7 -14.18 26.09 -31.88
N PHE A 8 -14.94 25.28 -32.61
CA PHE A 8 -16.30 25.58 -33.05
C PHE A 8 -17.35 24.79 -32.25
N GLY A 9 -16.95 24.17 -31.13
CA GLY A 9 -17.82 23.28 -30.34
C GLY A 9 -18.18 21.97 -31.06
N ILE A 10 -17.47 21.61 -32.14
CA ILE A 10 -17.76 20.42 -32.95
C ILE A 10 -16.87 19.27 -32.47
N ILE A 11 -17.49 18.20 -31.96
CA ILE A 11 -16.77 17.01 -31.54
C ILE A 11 -16.64 16.06 -32.74
N GLY A 12 -15.38 15.73 -33.08
CA GLY A 12 -15.03 14.80 -34.14
C GLY A 12 -14.12 13.69 -33.64
N LYS A 13 -14.41 12.45 -34.02
CA LYS A 13 -13.59 11.28 -33.74
C LYS A 13 -12.64 11.02 -34.90
N VAL A 14 -11.37 10.78 -34.60
CA VAL A 14 -10.41 10.25 -35.58
C VAL A 14 -10.30 8.75 -35.38
N SER A 15 -10.48 7.99 -36.45
CA SER A 15 -10.23 6.55 -36.49
C SER A 15 -9.29 6.22 -37.64
N SER A 16 -8.40 5.25 -37.48
CA SER A 16 -7.63 4.71 -38.59
C SER A 16 -8.39 3.59 -39.30
N LYS A 17 -8.22 3.49 -40.61
CA LYS A 17 -8.76 2.43 -41.45
C LYS A 17 -7.70 2.03 -42.48
N PHE A 18 -7.39 0.75 -42.55
CA PHE A 18 -6.50 0.21 -43.57
C PHE A 18 -7.28 -0.06 -44.87
N VAL A 19 -6.81 0.49 -45.98
CA VAL A 19 -7.34 0.24 -47.33
C VAL A 19 -6.18 -0.09 -48.25
N LYS A 20 -6.19 -1.29 -48.86
CA LYS A 20 -5.13 -1.78 -49.76
C LYS A 20 -3.71 -1.59 -49.18
N ASN A 21 -3.49 -2.04 -47.94
CA ASN A 21 -2.22 -1.93 -47.21
C ASN A 21 -1.71 -0.50 -46.93
N ARG A 22 -2.58 0.51 -47.04
CA ARG A 22 -2.28 1.88 -46.61
C ARG A 22 -3.23 2.30 -45.50
N GLU A 23 -2.68 2.93 -44.47
CA GLU A 23 -3.47 3.50 -43.39
C GLU A 23 -4.09 4.83 -43.83
N TYR A 24 -5.40 4.96 -43.65
CA TYR A 24 -6.15 6.19 -43.86
C TYR A 24 -6.76 6.63 -42.53
N PHE A 25 -6.65 7.92 -42.22
CA PHE A 25 -7.35 8.51 -41.08
C PHE A 25 -8.70 9.01 -41.54
N ARG A 26 -9.76 8.54 -40.90
CA ARG A 26 -11.12 9.04 -41.07
C ARG A 26 -11.49 9.94 -39.91
N LEU A 27 -12.03 11.10 -40.23
CA LEU A 27 -12.68 11.99 -39.28
C LEU A 27 -14.20 11.78 -39.37
N GLU A 28 -14.82 11.43 -38.26
CA GLU A 28 -16.27 11.25 -38.15
C GLU A 28 -16.86 12.30 -37.19
N ILE A 29 -17.90 13.01 -37.64
CA ILE A 29 -18.66 13.97 -36.82
C ILE A 29 -19.99 13.30 -36.47
N TYR A 30 -20.20 13.01 -35.20
CA TYR A 30 -21.39 12.31 -34.70
C TYR A 30 -22.41 13.28 -34.10
N GLY A 31 -23.68 12.93 -34.18
CA GLY A 31 -24.77 13.70 -33.58
C GLY A 31 -25.31 14.82 -34.49
N ASN A 32 -26.56 15.21 -34.26
CA ASN A 32 -27.21 16.21 -35.10
C ASN A 32 -26.68 17.63 -34.82
N LYS A 33 -26.42 17.96 -33.55
CA LYS A 33 -25.84 19.23 -33.10
C LYS A 33 -24.48 19.49 -33.75
N ASN A 34 -23.54 18.55 -33.66
CA ASN A 34 -22.21 18.70 -34.26
C ASN A 34 -22.27 18.86 -35.78
N ARG A 35 -23.18 18.14 -36.47
CA ARG A 35 -23.38 18.30 -37.92
C ARG A 35 -23.99 19.66 -38.26
N LYS A 36 -24.88 20.18 -37.42
CA LYS A 36 -25.47 21.51 -37.56
C LYS A 36 -24.42 22.61 -37.35
N LEU A 37 -23.64 22.53 -36.27
CA LEU A 37 -22.50 23.41 -36.01
C LEU A 37 -21.47 23.34 -37.15
N PHE A 38 -21.21 22.14 -37.69
CA PHE A 38 -20.35 21.98 -38.85
C PHE A 38 -20.91 22.69 -40.08
N TYR A 39 -22.21 22.56 -40.35
CA TYR A 39 -22.87 23.29 -41.44
C TYR A 39 -22.79 24.81 -41.25
N GLU A 40 -23.06 25.30 -40.04
CA GLU A 40 -23.11 26.74 -39.72
C GLU A 40 -21.74 27.42 -39.76
N HIS A 41 -20.69 26.74 -39.27
CA HIS A 41 -19.36 27.34 -39.14
C HIS A 41 -18.38 26.98 -40.25
N ILE A 42 -18.56 25.84 -40.94
CA ILE A 42 -17.56 25.29 -41.86
C ILE A 42 -18.18 24.93 -43.22
N GLY A 43 -19.19 24.06 -43.23
CA GLY A 43 -19.89 23.61 -44.43
C GLY A 43 -19.02 22.81 -45.41
N PHE A 44 -19.58 22.58 -46.60
CA PHE A 44 -18.87 22.04 -47.75
C PHE A 44 -18.93 23.02 -48.92
N ILE A 45 -17.82 23.18 -49.63
CA ILE A 45 -17.74 23.99 -50.86
C ILE A 45 -18.45 23.29 -52.03
N ASP A 46 -18.39 21.97 -52.05
CA ASP A 46 -19.00 21.10 -53.06
C ASP A 46 -20.50 20.97 -52.82
N SER A 47 -21.32 21.27 -53.84
CA SER A 47 -22.78 21.33 -53.76
C SER A 47 -23.40 19.98 -53.40
N ASP A 48 -22.91 18.89 -53.98
CA ASP A 48 -23.46 17.55 -53.75
C ASP A 48 -23.23 17.10 -52.30
N LYS A 49 -22.06 17.45 -51.74
CA LYS A 49 -21.75 17.19 -50.33
C LYS A 49 -22.55 18.08 -49.38
N LEU A 50 -22.81 19.33 -49.76
CA LEU A 50 -23.63 20.24 -48.97
C LEU A 50 -25.08 19.75 -48.90
N ASP A 51 -25.64 19.34 -50.04
CA ASP A 51 -26.98 18.76 -50.12
C ASP A 51 -27.09 17.47 -49.31
N ALA A 52 -26.07 16.60 -49.40
CA ALA A 52 -26.01 15.38 -48.59
C ALA A 52 -25.96 15.70 -47.08
N LEU A 53 -25.23 16.75 -46.67
CA LEU A 53 -25.18 17.21 -45.29
C LEU A 53 -26.56 17.70 -44.82
N LEU A 54 -27.21 18.58 -45.60
CA LEU A 54 -28.55 19.11 -45.30
C LEU A 54 -29.60 18.01 -45.17
N VAL A 55 -29.59 17.03 -46.07
CA VAL A 55 -30.45 15.84 -45.96
C VAL A 55 -30.16 15.05 -44.69
N SER A 56 -28.88 14.95 -44.29
CA SER A 56 -28.49 14.23 -43.08
C SER A 56 -28.92 14.91 -41.78
N LEU A 57 -29.08 16.24 -41.77
CA LEU A 57 -29.58 17.01 -40.62
C LEU A 57 -31.05 16.71 -40.32
N ASN A 58 -31.82 16.36 -41.35
CA ASN A 58 -33.22 15.98 -41.24
C ASN A 58 -33.41 14.49 -40.86
N LYS A 59 -32.35 13.68 -40.87
CA LYS A 59 -32.39 12.28 -40.43
C LYS A 59 -32.17 12.19 -38.91
N ARG A 60 -33.14 11.62 -38.19
CA ARG A 60 -32.98 11.23 -36.77
C ARG A 60 -31.87 10.19 -36.68
N GLY A 61 -30.72 10.57 -36.13
CA GLY A 61 -29.56 9.68 -35.98
C GLY A 61 -29.83 8.51 -35.02
N PRO A 62 -29.04 7.42 -35.10
CA PRO A 62 -29.15 6.31 -34.17
C PRO A 62 -28.81 6.76 -32.74
N ARG A 63 -29.76 6.55 -31.82
CA ARG A 63 -29.87 7.13 -30.47
C ARG A 63 -29.08 6.39 -29.37
N VAL A 64 -28.01 5.68 -29.71
CA VAL A 64 -27.40 4.65 -28.81
C VAL A 64 -26.08 5.10 -28.17
N PHE A 65 -25.44 6.17 -28.65
CA PHE A 65 -24.09 6.56 -28.25
C PHE A 65 -24.01 7.58 -27.11
N ASP A 66 -25.11 7.81 -26.37
CA ASP A 66 -25.16 8.84 -25.33
C ASP A 66 -26.15 8.43 -24.26
N LEU A 67 -25.81 7.37 -23.54
CA LEU A 67 -26.65 6.80 -22.50
C LEU A 67 -26.23 7.41 -21.16
N ILE A 68 -27.06 8.32 -20.66
CA ILE A 68 -26.78 9.11 -19.45
C ILE A 68 -27.09 8.26 -18.20
N PRO A 69 -26.16 8.11 -17.24
CA PRO A 69 -26.35 7.32 -16.02
C PRO A 69 -27.22 8.03 -14.97
N ALA A 70 -28.47 8.34 -15.31
CA ALA A 70 -29.37 9.13 -14.47
C ALA A 70 -30.23 8.32 -13.47
N GLY A 71 -30.17 6.98 -13.50
CA GLY A 71 -31.11 6.12 -12.78
C GLY A 71 -31.17 6.36 -11.27
N ASN A 72 -30.01 6.46 -10.61
CA ASN A 72 -29.96 6.65 -9.15
C ASN A 72 -30.58 7.99 -8.72
N LEU A 73 -30.29 9.06 -9.45
CA LEU A 73 -30.85 10.39 -9.19
C LEU A 73 -32.36 10.42 -9.43
N LEU A 74 -32.85 9.78 -10.49
CA LEU A 74 -34.28 9.66 -10.77
C LEU A 74 -35.01 8.85 -9.70
N ILE A 75 -34.42 7.76 -9.19
CA ILE A 75 -34.99 6.96 -8.09
C ILE A 75 -35.09 7.81 -6.82
N LEU A 76 -34.04 8.56 -6.49
CA LEU A 76 -34.01 9.46 -5.33
C LEU A 76 -35.12 10.51 -5.43
N ILE A 77 -35.21 11.23 -6.55
CA ILE A 77 -36.24 12.26 -6.76
C ILE A 77 -37.64 11.65 -6.75
N ASN A 78 -37.86 10.49 -7.38
CA ASN A 78 -39.14 9.79 -7.35
C ASN A 78 -39.60 9.49 -5.93
N LYS A 79 -38.67 9.02 -5.07
CA LYS A 79 -38.97 8.70 -3.67
C LYS A 79 -39.32 9.96 -2.87
N LEU A 80 -38.59 11.05 -3.09
CA LEU A 80 -38.77 12.31 -2.36
C LEU A 80 -40.04 13.05 -2.78
N LEU A 81 -40.33 13.11 -4.08
CA LEU A 81 -41.50 13.81 -4.62
C LEU A 81 -42.73 12.91 -4.79
N LYS A 82 -42.62 11.60 -4.51
CA LYS A 82 -43.68 10.60 -4.69
C LYS A 82 -44.33 10.67 -6.08
N LEU A 83 -43.50 10.76 -7.13
CA LEU A 83 -43.96 11.00 -8.51
C LEU A 83 -44.72 9.82 -9.12
N GLY A 84 -44.71 8.65 -8.46
CA GLY A 84 -45.48 7.49 -8.90
C GLY A 84 -44.94 6.86 -10.18
N PHE A 85 -43.65 7.07 -10.51
CA PHE A 85 -43.03 6.31 -11.59
C PHE A 85 -43.05 4.83 -11.21
N ASP A 86 -43.81 4.02 -11.94
CA ASP A 86 -43.79 2.59 -11.77
C ASP A 86 -42.36 2.04 -11.99
N ASN A 87 -41.99 1.02 -11.22
CA ASN A 87 -40.69 0.33 -11.23
C ASN A 87 -40.27 -0.25 -12.60
N TYR A 88 -41.03 -0.06 -13.68
CA TYR A 88 -40.74 -0.62 -14.99
C TYR A 88 -39.66 0.19 -15.75
N ASP A 89 -39.63 1.51 -15.58
CA ASP A 89 -38.67 2.39 -16.27
C ASP A 89 -37.44 2.74 -15.43
N LEU A 90 -37.63 2.92 -14.11
CA LEU A 90 -36.54 3.25 -13.17
C LEU A 90 -35.51 2.13 -12.98
N LYS A 91 -35.82 0.90 -13.40
CA LYS A 91 -34.87 -0.22 -13.40
C LYS A 91 -33.72 -0.04 -14.39
N LYS A 92 -33.81 0.93 -15.31
CA LYS A 92 -32.70 1.28 -16.19
C LYS A 92 -31.80 2.27 -15.47
N ASN A 93 -30.50 1.97 -15.44
CA ASN A 93 -29.51 2.93 -14.94
C ASN A 93 -29.21 4.03 -15.96
N TYR A 94 -29.51 3.79 -17.23
CA TYR A 94 -29.13 4.66 -18.34
C TYR A 94 -30.31 5.12 -19.19
N TYR A 95 -30.29 6.39 -19.57
CA TYR A 95 -31.37 7.06 -20.30
C TYR A 95 -30.81 7.81 -21.50
N SER A 96 -31.56 7.82 -22.60
CA SER A 96 -31.27 8.74 -23.70
C SER A 96 -31.61 10.18 -23.28
N PRO A 97 -30.95 11.22 -23.83
CA PRO A 97 -31.19 12.61 -23.47
C PRO A 97 -32.67 13.02 -23.61
N GLU A 98 -33.31 12.63 -24.71
CA GLU A 98 -34.75 12.88 -24.97
C GLU A 98 -35.66 12.28 -23.88
N ARG A 99 -35.27 11.13 -23.32
CA ARG A 99 -36.04 10.46 -22.28
C ARG A 99 -35.84 11.14 -20.93
N LEU A 100 -34.60 11.52 -20.63
CA LEU A 100 -34.28 12.24 -19.40
C LEU A 100 -34.93 13.63 -19.38
N GLU A 101 -34.97 14.31 -20.53
CA GLU A 101 -35.66 15.58 -20.72
C GLU A 101 -37.16 15.50 -20.38
N ASN A 102 -37.83 14.42 -20.75
CA ASN A 102 -39.24 14.21 -20.38
C ASN A 102 -39.42 14.06 -18.86
N PHE A 103 -38.46 13.39 -18.18
CA PHE A 103 -38.48 13.30 -16.72
C PHE A 103 -38.21 14.66 -16.07
N LEU A 104 -37.23 15.43 -16.57
CA LEU A 104 -36.89 16.77 -16.08
C LEU A 104 -38.11 17.70 -16.10
N ARG A 105 -38.84 17.75 -17.22
CA ARG A 105 -40.06 18.57 -17.33
C ARG A 105 -41.14 18.18 -16.32
N LEU A 106 -41.29 16.89 -16.06
CA LEU A 106 -42.25 16.43 -15.07
C LEU A 106 -41.81 16.81 -13.65
N ILE A 107 -40.52 16.64 -13.34
CA ILE A 107 -39.95 17.02 -12.04
C ILE A 107 -40.11 18.53 -11.84
N GLU A 108 -39.77 19.35 -12.84
CA GLU A 108 -39.89 20.81 -12.82
C GLU A 108 -41.32 21.26 -12.49
N SER A 109 -42.33 20.60 -13.07
CA SER A 109 -43.75 20.89 -12.78
C SER A 109 -44.18 20.62 -11.33
N LYS A 110 -43.35 19.92 -10.56
CA LYS A 110 -43.59 19.51 -9.16
C LYS A 110 -42.64 20.19 -8.18
N ILE A 111 -41.66 20.95 -8.65
CA ILE A 111 -40.79 21.76 -7.78
C ILE A 111 -41.61 22.97 -7.29
N THR A 112 -41.85 23.02 -5.99
CA THR A 112 -42.45 24.18 -5.31
C THR A 112 -41.43 24.77 -4.33
N PRO A 113 -41.63 26.02 -3.84
CA PRO A 113 -40.73 26.65 -2.87
C PRO A 113 -40.55 25.87 -1.56
N GLU A 114 -41.47 24.96 -1.25
CA GLU A 114 -41.48 24.12 -0.03
C GLU A 114 -40.69 22.81 -0.20
N VAL A 115 -40.19 22.54 -1.41
CA VAL A 115 -39.41 21.33 -1.70
C VAL A 115 -38.02 21.43 -1.09
N GLY A 116 -37.57 20.36 -0.43
CA GLY A 116 -36.27 20.30 0.22
C GLY A 116 -35.08 20.45 -0.74
N LEU A 117 -33.99 21.05 -0.23
CA LEU A 117 -32.76 21.35 -0.98
C LEU A 117 -32.21 20.15 -1.76
N SER A 118 -32.29 18.94 -1.20
CA SER A 118 -31.81 17.71 -1.84
C SER A 118 -32.49 17.40 -3.18
N VAL A 119 -33.78 17.75 -3.33
CA VAL A 119 -34.51 17.55 -4.60
C VAL A 119 -34.09 18.59 -5.62
N VAL A 120 -33.91 19.85 -5.18
CA VAL A 120 -33.44 20.94 -6.03
C VAL A 120 -32.05 20.63 -6.57
N LEU A 121 -31.12 20.21 -5.69
CA LEU A 121 -29.78 19.78 -6.07
C LEU A 121 -29.81 18.60 -7.06
N ALA A 122 -30.59 17.56 -6.76
CA ALA A 122 -30.70 16.41 -7.65
C ALA A 122 -31.29 16.77 -9.02
N TYR A 123 -32.26 17.70 -9.08
CA TYR A 123 -32.81 18.23 -10.33
C TYR A 123 -31.76 19.01 -11.15
N GLU A 124 -31.03 19.92 -10.51
CA GLU A 124 -29.94 20.66 -11.17
C GLU A 124 -28.83 19.73 -11.66
N MET A 125 -28.49 18.69 -10.89
CA MET A 125 -27.54 17.66 -11.34
C MET A 125 -28.07 16.90 -12.55
N LEU A 126 -29.34 16.48 -12.55
CA LEU A 126 -29.95 15.81 -13.71
C LEU A 126 -29.94 16.69 -14.96
N LYS A 127 -30.20 17.99 -14.80
CA LYS A 127 -30.14 18.98 -15.87
C LYS A 127 -28.71 19.15 -16.38
N PHE A 128 -27.74 19.21 -15.47
CA PHE A 128 -26.32 19.32 -15.81
C PHE A 128 -25.82 18.10 -16.59
N ILE A 129 -26.08 16.87 -16.11
CA ILE A 129 -25.63 15.65 -16.81
C ILE A 129 -26.36 15.41 -18.14
N ASN A 130 -27.54 16.00 -18.32
CA ASN A 130 -28.28 16.03 -19.58
C ASN A 130 -27.87 17.18 -20.50
N SER A 131 -26.83 17.94 -20.15
CA SER A 131 -26.29 19.00 -20.98
C SER A 131 -25.87 18.46 -22.34
N GLU A 132 -26.19 19.20 -23.40
CA GLU A 132 -25.78 18.87 -24.76
C GLU A 132 -24.27 19.04 -25.02
N ASP A 133 -23.52 19.53 -24.03
CA ASP A 133 -22.07 19.69 -24.10
C ASP A 133 -21.31 18.53 -23.43
N LEU A 134 -22.02 17.63 -22.75
CA LEU A 134 -21.47 16.44 -22.11
C LEU A 134 -21.88 15.19 -22.90
N PHE A 135 -20.91 14.30 -23.10
CA PHE A 135 -21.13 13.01 -23.76
C PHE A 135 -20.76 11.89 -22.81
N TRP A 136 -21.62 10.88 -22.74
CA TRP A 136 -21.45 9.72 -21.86
C TRP A 136 -21.07 8.51 -22.69
N ASP A 137 -19.89 7.95 -22.42
CA ASP A 137 -19.41 6.73 -23.06
C ASP A 137 -19.04 5.68 -22.00
N GLU A 138 -19.19 4.41 -22.37
CA GLU A 138 -18.89 3.28 -21.49
C GLU A 138 -17.43 2.86 -21.67
N ILE A 139 -16.70 2.70 -20.56
CA ILE A 139 -15.35 2.13 -20.57
C ILE A 139 -15.48 0.64 -20.91
N LYS A 140 -15.08 0.25 -22.13
CA LYS A 140 -15.17 -1.14 -22.60
C LYS A 140 -14.02 -2.02 -22.10
N THR A 141 -12.81 -1.46 -22.07
CA THR A 141 -11.59 -2.18 -21.71
C THR A 141 -10.62 -1.23 -21.01
N ILE A 142 -9.87 -1.76 -20.05
CA ILE A 142 -8.76 -1.07 -19.39
C ILE A 142 -7.55 -1.99 -19.54
N GLU A 143 -6.49 -1.47 -20.16
CA GLU A 143 -5.26 -2.23 -20.41
C GLU A 143 -4.09 -1.60 -19.65
N LYS A 144 -3.28 -2.43 -19.00
CA LYS A 144 -2.08 -1.99 -18.30
C LYS A 144 -0.90 -2.00 -19.25
N LEU A 145 -0.32 -0.83 -19.49
CA LEU A 145 0.88 -0.68 -20.29
C LEU A 145 2.13 -0.72 -19.40
N ASN A 146 3.16 -1.45 -19.82
CA ASN A 146 4.46 -1.50 -19.14
C ASN A 146 5.52 -0.84 -20.03
N GLY A 147 6.23 0.15 -19.51
CA GLY A 147 7.25 0.93 -20.21
C GLY A 147 7.45 2.29 -19.53
N ASP A 148 8.46 3.04 -19.98
CA ASP A 148 8.65 4.43 -19.55
C ASP A 148 7.80 5.34 -20.43
N PHE A 149 6.85 6.04 -19.81
CA PHE A 149 5.96 6.98 -20.49
C PHE A 149 6.17 8.39 -19.93
N GLU A 150 6.33 9.37 -20.81
CA GLU A 150 6.21 10.77 -20.42
C GLU A 150 4.73 11.10 -20.23
N VAL A 151 4.36 11.49 -19.01
CA VAL A 151 3.01 11.91 -18.65
C VAL A 151 3.07 13.38 -18.25
N CYS A 152 2.18 14.18 -18.83
CA CYS A 152 2.05 15.60 -18.51
C CYS A 152 0.70 15.85 -17.82
N ASP A 153 0.68 16.76 -16.87
CA ASP A 153 -0.50 17.24 -16.18
C ASP A 153 -0.67 18.75 -16.39
N PHE A 154 -1.90 19.26 -16.29
CA PHE A 154 -2.21 20.68 -16.46
C PHE A 154 -2.99 21.22 -15.27
N GLU A 155 -2.53 22.36 -14.75
CA GLU A 155 -3.27 23.14 -13.77
C GLU A 155 -4.08 24.23 -14.50
N ILE A 156 -5.40 24.21 -14.33
CA ILE A 156 -6.31 25.23 -14.89
C ILE A 156 -6.94 25.99 -13.73
N GLU A 157 -6.66 27.28 -13.65
CA GLU A 157 -7.23 28.16 -12.63
C GLU A 157 -8.76 28.06 -12.58
N ASN A 158 -9.29 27.90 -11.36
CA ASN A 158 -10.71 27.80 -11.01
C ASN A 158 -11.41 26.49 -11.35
N SER A 159 -11.05 25.79 -12.44
CA SER A 159 -11.74 24.55 -12.82
C SER A 159 -11.01 23.28 -12.43
N HIS A 160 -9.66 23.31 -12.34
CA HIS A 160 -8.76 22.19 -12.01
C HIS A 160 -9.08 20.88 -12.78
N ASN A 161 -9.79 21.03 -13.89
CA ASN A 161 -10.23 20.02 -14.82
C ASN A 161 -9.77 20.47 -16.19
N PHE A 162 -9.20 19.55 -16.95
CA PHE A 162 -8.80 19.81 -18.33
C PHE A 162 -9.31 18.73 -19.27
N VAL A 163 -9.32 19.06 -20.56
CA VAL A 163 -9.74 18.15 -21.61
C VAL A 163 -8.49 17.51 -22.21
N ALA A 164 -8.37 16.18 -22.11
CA ALA A 164 -7.22 15.42 -22.57
C ALA A 164 -7.63 14.24 -23.48
N GLY A 165 -6.64 13.57 -24.06
CA GLY A 165 -6.84 12.34 -24.85
C GLY A 165 -7.07 12.55 -26.36
N ASN A 166 -7.08 11.43 -27.10
CA ASN A 166 -7.39 11.41 -28.53
C ASN A 166 -8.91 11.53 -28.79
N LEU A 167 -9.70 11.00 -27.87
CA LEU A 167 -11.09 11.39 -27.67
C LEU A 167 -11.08 12.43 -26.52
N PRO A 168 -11.68 13.61 -26.68
CA PRO A 168 -11.69 14.63 -25.63
C PRO A 168 -12.45 14.11 -24.41
N ILE A 169 -11.74 13.88 -23.30
CA ILE A 169 -12.32 13.48 -22.00
C ILE A 169 -11.96 14.50 -20.92
N LEU A 170 -12.84 14.67 -19.93
CA LEU A 170 -12.58 15.48 -18.73
C LEU A 170 -11.75 14.66 -17.73
N VAL A 171 -10.69 15.25 -17.17
CA VAL A 171 -9.82 14.65 -16.14
C VAL A 171 -9.68 15.61 -14.95
N HIS A 172 -9.52 15.09 -13.71
CA HIS A 172 -9.58 15.84 -12.43
C HIS A 172 -8.45 15.46 -11.45
N ASN A 173 -8.00 16.42 -10.62
CA ASN A 173 -7.05 16.23 -9.51
C ASN A 173 -7.74 16.34 -8.11
N SER A 174 -7.74 15.26 -7.31
CA SER A 174 -8.17 15.15 -5.87
C SER A 174 -9.59 15.62 -5.42
N THR A 175 -10.58 14.70 -5.37
CA THR A 175 -12.02 15.04 -5.08
C THR A 175 -12.53 14.65 -3.68
N PHE A 176 -11.92 13.67 -3.00
CA PHE A 176 -12.49 13.07 -1.77
C PHE A 176 -12.34 13.94 -0.52
N ALA A 177 -11.18 14.56 -0.32
CA ALA A 177 -10.93 15.41 0.85
C ALA A 177 -11.84 16.65 0.88
N SER A 178 -12.05 17.28 -0.28
CA SER A 178 -13.01 18.37 -0.49
C SER A 178 -14.44 17.96 -0.08
N SER A 179 -14.88 16.78 -0.52
CA SER A 179 -16.22 16.26 -0.19
C SER A 179 -16.39 16.00 1.31
N LEU A 180 -15.35 15.51 1.98
CA LEU A 180 -15.37 15.27 3.42
C LEU A 180 -15.39 16.59 4.22
N ALA A 181 -14.67 17.61 3.74
CA ALA A 181 -14.67 18.94 4.32
C ALA A 181 -16.09 19.55 4.32
N GLU A 182 -16.76 19.49 3.17
CA GLU A 182 -18.13 19.96 3.01
C GLU A 182 -19.11 19.18 3.89
N PHE A 183 -18.98 17.85 3.92
CA PHE A 183 -19.83 17.00 4.76
C PHE A 183 -19.76 17.40 6.25
N TYR A 184 -18.57 17.66 6.79
CA TYR A 184 -18.45 18.11 8.18
C TYR A 184 -19.00 19.53 8.37
N LYS A 185 -18.79 20.42 7.40
CA LYS A 185 -19.36 21.77 7.42
C LYS A 185 -20.89 21.75 7.40
N GLU A 186 -21.52 20.86 6.63
CA GLU A 186 -22.98 20.67 6.62
C GLU A 186 -23.52 20.17 7.98
N GLN A 187 -22.71 19.47 8.77
CA GLN A 187 -23.03 19.09 10.15
C GLN A 187 -22.83 20.23 11.16
N GLY A 188 -22.51 21.43 10.71
CA GLY A 188 -22.27 22.60 11.55
C GLY A 188 -20.88 22.60 12.22
N LYS A 189 -19.92 21.80 11.72
CA LYS A 189 -18.53 21.85 12.19
C LYS A 189 -17.78 22.99 11.54
N ILE A 190 -16.88 23.62 12.30
CA ILE A 190 -15.96 24.62 11.78
C ILE A 190 -14.80 23.88 11.10
N VAL A 191 -14.78 23.91 9.77
CA VAL A 191 -13.74 23.26 8.95
C VAL A 191 -12.84 24.32 8.34
N LYS A 192 -11.52 24.11 8.41
CA LYS A 192 -10.47 24.93 7.77
C LYS A 192 -9.55 24.04 6.94
N THR A 193 -8.74 24.62 6.06
CA THR A 193 -7.78 23.85 5.25
C THR A 193 -6.38 24.44 5.32
N LEU A 194 -5.38 23.57 5.14
CA LEU A 194 -3.95 23.81 5.03
C LEU A 194 -3.50 23.26 3.66
N GLU A 195 -3.15 24.15 2.74
CA GLU A 195 -2.87 23.76 1.34
C GLU A 195 -1.97 24.77 0.62
N SER A 196 -1.12 24.28 -0.28
CA SER A 196 -0.25 25.09 -1.13
C SER A 196 0.15 24.30 -2.37
N PRO A 197 -0.43 24.58 -3.54
CA PRO A 197 -1.44 25.61 -3.82
C PRO A 197 -2.84 25.29 -3.24
N LYS A 198 -3.81 26.18 -3.45
CA LYS A 198 -5.19 26.00 -2.94
C LYS A 198 -6.00 25.10 -3.87
N ASP A 199 -5.82 23.80 -3.74
CA ASP A 199 -6.39 22.79 -4.64
C ASP A 199 -7.78 22.29 -4.21
N LEU A 200 -8.11 22.37 -2.91
CA LEU A 200 -9.37 21.88 -2.37
C LEU A 200 -10.56 22.72 -2.89
N GLN A 201 -11.57 22.01 -3.39
CA GLN A 201 -12.79 22.59 -3.94
C GLN A 201 -13.85 22.67 -2.83
N VAL A 202 -13.83 23.77 -2.08
CA VAL A 202 -14.71 23.98 -0.93
C VAL A 202 -15.43 25.32 -1.03
N GLY A 203 -16.62 25.39 -0.44
CA GLY A 203 -17.46 26.57 -0.40
C GLY A 203 -16.85 27.70 0.43
N PRO A 204 -17.35 28.93 0.25
CA PRO A 204 -16.76 30.14 0.83
C PRO A 204 -16.76 30.18 2.37
N GLU A 205 -17.51 29.29 3.02
CA GLU A 205 -17.57 29.16 4.49
C GLU A 205 -16.35 28.43 5.06
N ILE A 206 -15.70 27.59 4.26
CA ILE A 206 -14.47 26.89 4.63
C ILE A 206 -13.30 27.79 4.25
N THR A 207 -12.59 28.32 5.25
CA THR A 207 -11.47 29.22 4.99
C THR A 207 -10.21 28.42 4.68
N GLN A 208 -9.61 28.75 3.52
CA GLN A 208 -8.42 28.08 3.02
C GLN A 208 -7.14 28.84 3.39
N TYR A 209 -6.26 28.19 4.15
CA TYR A 209 -4.99 28.76 4.58
C TYR A 209 -3.81 28.21 3.77
N GLY A 210 -3.02 29.15 3.25
CA GLY A 210 -1.70 28.85 2.72
C GLY A 210 -0.60 28.99 3.78
N PRO A 211 0.66 28.72 3.41
CA PRO A 211 1.80 28.85 4.29
C PRO A 211 2.07 30.34 4.57
N LEU A 212 2.00 30.72 5.85
CA LEU A 212 2.27 32.09 6.27
C LEU A 212 3.77 32.34 6.23
N GLU A 213 4.17 33.39 5.50
CA GLU A 213 5.59 33.67 5.24
C GLU A 213 6.33 32.46 4.64
N GLY A 214 5.62 31.60 3.91
CA GLY A 214 6.19 30.39 3.32
C GLY A 214 6.37 29.20 4.27
N ASP A 215 5.84 29.26 5.50
CA ASP A 215 5.87 28.16 6.46
C ASP A 215 4.47 27.77 6.97
N PHE A 216 4.13 26.49 6.84
CA PHE A 216 2.86 25.95 7.36
C PHE A 216 2.83 25.85 8.88
N GLU A 217 4.00 25.78 9.53
CA GLU A 217 4.12 25.75 11.00
C GLU A 217 3.48 27.00 11.61
N LYS A 218 3.76 28.18 11.03
CA LYS A 218 3.16 29.45 11.42
C LYS A 218 1.65 29.49 11.17
N THR A 219 1.20 28.86 10.08
CA THR A 219 -0.23 28.75 9.79
C THR A 219 -0.92 27.86 10.83
N ALA A 220 -0.29 26.74 11.20
CA ALA A 220 -0.76 25.86 12.25
C ALA A 220 -0.86 26.58 13.61
N ASP A 221 0.14 27.39 13.98
CA ASP A 221 0.09 28.20 15.22
C ASP A 221 -1.16 29.10 15.28
N ILE A 222 -1.54 29.73 14.17
CA ILE A 222 -2.78 30.51 14.11
C ILE A 222 -4.01 29.60 14.23
N LEU A 223 -4.01 28.46 13.53
CA LEU A 223 -5.12 27.51 13.62
C LEU A 223 -5.29 26.92 15.02
N LEU A 224 -4.22 26.77 15.79
CA LEU A 224 -4.26 26.35 17.20
C LEU A 224 -4.94 27.40 18.09
N LEU A 225 -4.80 28.69 17.76
CA LEU A 225 -5.52 29.78 18.45
C LEU A 225 -7.00 29.82 18.07
N VAL A 226 -7.31 29.57 16.79
CA VAL A 226 -8.69 29.53 16.28
C VAL A 226 -9.42 28.27 16.74
N ARG A 227 -8.69 27.16 16.87
CA ARG A 227 -9.15 25.83 17.27
C ARG A 227 -10.40 25.37 16.49
N PRO A 228 -10.29 25.16 15.16
CA PRO A 228 -11.40 24.62 14.38
C PRO A 228 -11.75 23.19 14.85
N ASP A 229 -12.97 22.74 14.55
CA ASP A 229 -13.36 21.35 14.80
C ASP A 229 -12.53 20.40 13.92
N TYR A 230 -12.36 20.76 12.64
CA TYR A 230 -11.55 20.00 11.70
C TYR A 230 -10.63 20.88 10.86
N SER A 231 -9.45 20.37 10.53
CA SER A 231 -8.54 20.93 9.55
C SER A 231 -8.15 19.89 8.49
N VAL A 232 -8.34 20.23 7.22
CA VAL A 232 -7.91 19.40 6.09
C VAL A 232 -6.50 19.82 5.69
N TYR A 233 -5.58 18.86 5.60
CA TYR A 233 -4.23 19.07 5.12
C TYR A 233 -4.07 18.31 3.79
N ASP A 234 -4.07 19.05 2.69
CA ASP A 234 -4.23 18.50 1.34
C ASP A 234 -3.01 17.75 0.81
N GLU A 235 -1.81 18.02 1.33
CA GLU A 235 -0.64 17.21 1.01
C GLU A 235 0.29 17.10 2.22
N VAL A 236 0.30 15.93 2.85
CA VAL A 236 1.25 15.61 3.93
C VAL A 236 2.37 14.74 3.36
N ARG A 237 3.55 15.34 3.14
CA ARG A 237 4.64 14.70 2.40
C ARG A 237 5.99 14.78 3.09
N LYS A 238 6.37 15.95 3.59
CA LYS A 238 7.66 16.22 4.22
C LYS A 238 7.58 15.95 5.71
N THR A 239 8.73 15.75 6.35
CA THR A 239 8.81 15.49 7.80
C THR A 239 8.09 16.58 8.61
N LYS A 240 8.29 17.86 8.27
CA LYS A 240 7.57 18.98 8.91
C LYS A 240 6.05 18.86 8.82
N ASP A 241 5.51 18.41 7.69
CA ASP A 241 4.06 18.28 7.50
C ASP A 241 3.48 17.23 8.46
N PHE A 242 4.20 16.11 8.67
CA PHE A 242 3.80 15.07 9.63
C PHE A 242 3.87 15.56 11.08
N GLU A 243 4.87 16.38 11.42
CA GLU A 243 5.00 17.01 12.74
C GLU A 243 3.84 17.98 12.99
N ILE A 244 3.58 18.90 12.05
CA ILE A 244 2.43 19.83 12.11
C ILE A 244 1.11 19.08 12.26
N PHE A 245 0.92 18.01 11.48
CA PHE A 245 -0.28 17.17 11.57
C PHE A 245 -0.44 16.57 12.96
N SER A 246 0.65 16.04 13.52
CA SER A 246 0.66 15.41 14.84
C SER A 246 0.37 16.43 15.94
N ASP A 247 1.01 17.59 15.92
CA ASP A 247 0.84 18.64 16.92
C ASP A 247 -0.60 19.20 16.92
N MET A 248 -1.14 19.48 15.74
CA MET A 248 -2.53 19.90 15.58
C MET A 248 -3.51 18.86 16.14
N ARG A 249 -3.28 17.58 15.86
CA ARG A 249 -4.14 16.49 16.34
C ARG A 249 -4.07 16.34 17.86
N LEU A 250 -2.87 16.40 18.44
CA LEU A 250 -2.65 16.30 19.88
C LEU A 250 -3.19 17.52 20.65
N ALA A 251 -3.24 18.69 20.03
CA ALA A 251 -3.94 19.86 20.56
C ALA A 251 -5.48 19.75 20.51
N GLY A 252 -6.00 18.67 19.92
CA GLY A 252 -7.42 18.34 19.88
C GLY A 252 -8.17 18.85 18.65
N VAL A 253 -7.46 19.26 17.59
CA VAL A 253 -8.09 19.55 16.29
C VAL A 253 -8.32 18.24 15.54
N GLY A 254 -9.49 18.07 14.93
CA GLY A 254 -9.75 16.94 14.03
C GLY A 254 -8.94 17.09 12.75
N MET A 255 -8.04 16.15 12.44
CA MET A 255 -7.17 16.28 11.27
C MET A 255 -7.60 15.33 10.15
N ILE A 256 -7.67 15.86 8.92
CA ILE A 256 -7.91 15.07 7.70
C ILE A 256 -6.69 15.28 6.80
N GLY A 257 -5.81 14.29 6.71
CA GLY A 257 -4.55 14.39 5.97
C GLY A 257 -4.59 13.55 4.70
N VAL A 258 -4.16 14.14 3.59
CA VAL A 258 -4.01 13.42 2.32
C VAL A 258 -2.54 13.05 2.11
N VAL A 259 -2.27 11.76 1.93
CA VAL A 259 -0.93 11.21 1.76
C VAL A 259 -0.87 10.39 0.48
N HIS A 260 0.06 10.72 -0.43
CA HIS A 260 0.34 9.88 -1.58
C HIS A 260 1.13 8.62 -1.18
N ALA A 261 0.48 7.46 -1.31
CA ALA A 261 1.03 6.16 -0.97
C ALA A 261 0.54 5.06 -1.92
N SER A 262 1.40 4.07 -2.19
CA SER A 262 1.07 2.91 -3.04
C SER A 262 0.14 1.93 -2.34
N ASN A 263 0.19 1.89 -1.00
CA ASN A 263 -0.69 1.12 -0.14
C ASN A 263 -0.93 1.90 1.18
N ALA A 264 -1.95 1.51 1.95
CA ALA A 264 -2.29 2.19 3.20
C ALA A 264 -1.21 2.09 4.29
N ILE A 265 -0.47 0.98 4.30
CA ILE A 265 0.55 0.70 5.32
C ILE A 265 1.76 1.63 5.16
N ASP A 266 2.14 1.96 3.92
CA ASP A 266 3.22 2.92 3.64
C ASP A 266 2.90 4.30 4.24
N ALA A 267 1.62 4.71 4.25
CA ALA A 267 1.20 5.96 4.86
C ALA A 267 1.34 5.91 6.39
N ILE A 268 0.88 4.82 7.01
CA ILE A 268 1.01 4.58 8.46
C ILE A 268 2.50 4.53 8.87
N GLN A 269 3.34 3.87 8.09
CA GLN A 269 4.78 3.75 8.34
C GLN A 269 5.47 5.12 8.43
N ARG A 270 5.02 6.12 7.65
CA ARG A 270 5.58 7.48 7.72
C ARG A 270 5.33 8.14 9.08
N PHE A 271 4.20 7.89 9.73
CA PHE A 271 3.95 8.39 11.09
C PHE A 271 4.78 7.64 12.13
N ILE A 272 4.87 6.31 12.02
CA ILE A 272 5.58 5.44 12.97
C ILE A 272 7.08 5.78 13.09
N MET A 273 7.72 6.18 11.98
CA MET A 273 9.15 6.55 12.00
C MET A 273 9.44 7.85 12.76
N ARG A 274 8.41 8.63 13.09
CA ARG A 274 8.55 10.01 13.61
C ARG A 274 7.89 10.22 14.97
N THR A 275 7.14 9.24 15.45
CA THR A 275 6.33 9.36 16.66
C THR A 275 6.41 8.09 17.50
N GLU A 276 6.19 8.25 18.80
CA GLU A 276 6.21 7.11 19.72
C GLU A 276 5.00 6.20 19.46
N LEU A 277 5.20 4.88 19.61
CA LEU A 277 4.18 3.87 19.31
C LEU A 277 2.83 4.14 20.02
N GLY A 278 2.87 4.55 21.28
CA GLY A 278 1.68 4.83 22.08
C GLY A 278 0.90 6.06 21.60
N MET A 279 1.54 6.98 20.87
CA MET A 279 0.92 8.19 20.35
C MET A 279 0.21 7.96 19.02
N ILE A 280 0.55 6.87 18.30
CA ILE A 280 0.05 6.61 16.94
C ILE A 280 -1.47 6.65 16.87
N PRO A 281 -2.26 5.93 17.69
CA PRO A 281 -3.72 5.94 17.56
C PRO A 281 -4.35 7.27 17.98
N HIS A 282 -3.63 8.11 18.72
CA HIS A 282 -4.07 9.46 19.06
C HIS A 282 -3.85 10.45 17.91
N ILE A 283 -2.89 10.15 17.03
CA ILE A 283 -2.57 10.98 15.85
C ILE A 283 -3.34 10.50 14.62
N ILE A 284 -3.32 9.19 14.35
CA ILE A 284 -3.98 8.54 13.23
C ILE A 284 -4.83 7.36 13.72
N ASP A 285 -6.12 7.59 13.88
CA ASP A 285 -7.08 6.55 14.26
C ASP A 285 -7.70 5.83 13.05
N THR A 286 -7.86 6.53 11.92
CA THR A 286 -8.55 6.00 10.73
C THR A 286 -7.74 6.27 9.46
N VAL A 287 -7.57 5.26 8.61
CA VAL A 287 -6.88 5.38 7.31
C VAL A 287 -7.79 4.88 6.19
N ILE A 288 -8.13 5.79 5.27
CA ILE A 288 -8.99 5.50 4.12
C ILE A 288 -8.10 5.36 2.88
N PHE A 289 -8.04 4.16 2.31
CA PHE A 289 -7.28 3.88 1.10
C PHE A 289 -8.16 4.03 -0.14
N ILE A 290 -7.84 5.01 -0.96
CA ILE A 290 -8.54 5.32 -2.20
C ILE A 290 -7.69 4.87 -3.37
N LYS A 291 -8.29 4.11 -4.28
CA LYS A 291 -7.65 3.69 -5.53
C LYS A 291 -8.66 3.69 -6.65
N GLU A 292 -8.29 4.30 -7.78
CA GLU A 292 -9.15 4.39 -8.97
C GLU A 292 -10.50 5.07 -8.67
N GLY A 293 -10.51 6.05 -7.75
CA GLY A 293 -11.72 6.78 -7.35
C GLY A 293 -12.64 6.05 -6.37
N GLU A 294 -12.28 4.83 -5.94
CA GLU A 294 -13.06 4.03 -4.99
C GLU A 294 -12.33 3.88 -3.66
N ILE A 295 -13.08 3.87 -2.56
CA ILE A 295 -12.57 3.43 -1.26
C ILE A 295 -12.36 1.91 -1.35
N LYS A 296 -11.10 1.48 -1.42
CA LYS A 296 -10.76 0.05 -1.48
C LYS A 296 -10.64 -0.57 -0.10
N LYS A 297 -10.26 0.22 0.89
CA LYS A 297 -10.08 -0.26 2.26
C LYS A 297 -10.15 0.87 3.27
N VAL A 298 -10.68 0.57 4.45
CA VAL A 298 -10.65 1.47 5.61
C VAL A 298 -10.03 0.70 6.76
N TYR A 299 -8.99 1.28 7.35
CA TYR A 299 -8.33 0.73 8.52
C TYR A 299 -8.62 1.58 9.75
N GLU A 300 -8.79 0.89 10.88
CA GLU A 300 -8.87 1.46 12.21
C GLU A 300 -7.61 1.06 13.00
N LEU A 301 -7.03 2.03 13.70
CA LEU A 301 -5.85 1.85 14.54
C LEU A 301 -6.25 1.97 16.01
N SER A 302 -5.84 1.00 16.83
CA SER A 302 -6.12 1.00 18.27
C SER A 302 -4.93 0.52 19.09
N LEU A 303 -4.71 1.11 20.26
CA LEU A 303 -3.65 0.68 21.18
C LEU A 303 -4.18 -0.38 22.14
N VAL A 304 -3.50 -1.53 22.21
CA VAL A 304 -3.81 -2.60 23.16
C VAL A 304 -2.53 -3.09 23.85
N VAL A 305 -2.66 -3.65 25.05
CA VAL A 305 -1.54 -4.30 25.75
C VAL A 305 -1.78 -5.80 25.73
N ARG A 306 -0.99 -6.54 24.96
CA ARG A 306 -1.05 -8.02 24.89
C ARG A 306 0.25 -8.61 24.33
N VAL A 307 0.29 -9.93 24.17
CA VAL A 307 1.36 -10.64 23.46
C VAL A 307 1.11 -10.52 21.94
N PRO A 308 2.12 -10.12 21.12
CA PRO A 308 1.99 -10.05 19.66
C PRO A 308 1.61 -11.39 19.03
N THR A 309 0.92 -11.35 17.89
CA THR A 309 0.50 -12.58 17.21
C THR A 309 1.71 -13.36 16.69
N GLY A 310 1.80 -14.63 17.08
CA GLY A 310 2.91 -15.52 16.72
C GLY A 310 4.03 -15.60 17.74
N MET A 311 3.97 -14.82 18.83
CA MET A 311 4.86 -14.93 20.00
C MET A 311 4.23 -15.79 21.11
N THR A 312 5.04 -16.24 22.07
CA THR A 312 4.58 -17.10 23.18
C THR A 312 4.35 -16.31 24.47
N GLU A 313 3.61 -16.86 25.43
CA GLU A 313 3.38 -16.19 26.73
C GLU A 313 4.65 -15.95 27.56
N ALA A 314 5.78 -16.58 27.22
CA ALA A 314 7.08 -16.26 27.81
C ALA A 314 7.56 -14.85 27.43
N ASP A 315 7.03 -14.29 26.33
CA ASP A 315 7.26 -12.92 25.91
C ASP A 315 6.32 -11.99 26.69
N LEU A 316 6.90 -11.03 27.41
CA LEU A 316 6.13 -10.07 28.21
C LEU A 316 5.14 -9.29 27.34
N ALA A 317 3.92 -9.15 27.85
CA ALA A 317 2.88 -8.30 27.26
C ALA A 317 3.40 -6.87 27.12
N ARG A 318 3.15 -6.26 25.96
CA ARG A 318 3.64 -4.94 25.60
C ARG A 318 2.56 -4.13 24.90
N PRO A 319 2.70 -2.80 24.82
CA PRO A 319 1.85 -1.98 23.98
C PRO A 319 2.03 -2.35 22.51
N ILE A 320 0.92 -2.58 21.81
CA ILE A 320 0.85 -2.92 20.39
C ILE A 320 -0.24 -2.05 19.78
N VAL A 321 0.02 -1.49 18.60
CA VAL A 321 -1.04 -0.86 17.80
C VAL A 321 -1.58 -1.90 16.83
N GLU A 322 -2.87 -2.20 16.96
CA GLU A 322 -3.60 -3.07 16.06
C GLU A 322 -4.13 -2.27 14.87
N ILE A 323 -3.92 -2.78 13.66
CA ILE A 323 -4.52 -2.25 12.43
C ILE A 323 -5.59 -3.26 11.99
N ARG A 324 -6.85 -2.86 12.15
CA ARG A 324 -8.03 -3.66 11.84
C ARG A 324 -8.72 -3.12 10.60
N ASP A 325 -9.26 -4.01 9.80
CA ASP A 325 -10.21 -3.64 8.76
C ASP A 325 -11.50 -3.12 9.42
N PHE A 326 -11.89 -1.88 9.09
CA PHE A 326 -13.01 -1.19 9.74
C PHE A 326 -14.36 -1.86 9.45
N GLU A 327 -14.55 -2.42 8.26
CA GLU A 327 -15.82 -3.06 7.88
C GLU A 327 -16.01 -4.42 8.55
N THR A 328 -14.93 -5.18 8.70
CA THR A 328 -14.97 -6.57 9.18
C THR A 328 -14.50 -6.75 10.62
N GLY A 329 -13.82 -5.76 11.20
CA GLY A 329 -13.16 -5.83 12.51
C GLY A 329 -11.94 -6.77 12.55
N LYS A 330 -11.54 -7.33 11.39
CA LYS A 330 -10.47 -8.31 11.30
C LYS A 330 -9.12 -7.64 11.52
N LEU A 331 -8.33 -8.19 12.45
CA LEU A 331 -6.94 -7.79 12.63
C LEU A 331 -6.10 -8.24 11.44
N GLU A 332 -5.47 -7.28 10.77
CA GLU A 332 -4.64 -7.57 9.60
C GLU A 332 -3.17 -7.28 9.83
N TYR A 333 -2.85 -6.27 10.65
CA TYR A 333 -1.47 -5.94 10.99
C TYR A 333 -1.35 -5.54 12.46
N GLU A 334 -0.15 -5.71 12.99
CA GLU A 334 0.27 -5.26 14.31
C GLU A 334 1.51 -4.38 14.19
N ILE A 335 1.58 -3.34 14.99
CA ILE A 335 2.76 -2.49 15.12
C ILE A 335 3.27 -2.63 16.55
N TYR A 336 4.52 -3.01 16.71
CA TYR A 336 5.16 -3.08 18.01
C TYR A 336 6.65 -2.78 17.91
N THR A 337 7.24 -2.42 19.04
CA THR A 337 8.68 -2.16 19.12
C THR A 337 9.45 -3.48 19.25
N PHE A 338 10.44 -3.66 18.41
CA PHE A 338 11.40 -4.77 18.46
C PHE A 338 12.82 -4.20 18.49
N GLY A 339 13.53 -4.38 19.61
CA GLY A 339 14.77 -3.66 19.86
C GLY A 339 14.49 -2.17 20.07
N GLU A 340 15.06 -1.33 19.20
CA GLU A 340 14.87 0.14 19.21
C GLU A 340 14.01 0.64 18.04
N GLU A 341 13.49 -0.26 17.20
CA GLU A 341 12.72 0.10 16.01
C GLU A 341 11.25 -0.35 16.13
N ASN A 342 10.35 0.48 15.60
CA ASN A 342 8.94 0.14 15.45
C ASN A 342 8.73 -0.61 14.13
N ILE A 343 8.18 -1.82 14.18
CA ILE A 343 7.94 -2.67 13.00
C ILE A 343 6.45 -2.92 12.79
N ILE A 344 6.03 -3.05 11.52
CA ILE A 344 4.66 -3.41 11.13
C ILE A 344 4.65 -4.86 10.63
N VAL A 345 3.78 -5.70 11.20
CA VAL A 345 3.76 -7.15 10.97
C VAL A 345 2.36 -7.60 10.57
N PRO A 346 2.17 -8.29 9.43
CA PRO A 346 0.86 -8.80 9.03
C PRO A 346 0.47 -10.07 9.82
N VAL A 347 -0.80 -10.17 10.17
CA VAL A 347 -1.38 -11.22 11.06
C VAL A 347 -1.88 -12.43 10.27
N VAL A 348 -1.30 -12.72 9.09
CA VAL A 348 -1.80 -13.79 8.21
C VAL A 348 -1.77 -15.15 8.92
N ALA A 349 -2.92 -15.82 8.95
CA ALA A 349 -3.10 -17.15 9.53
C ALA A 349 -2.27 -18.20 8.76
N ALA A 350 -1.20 -18.69 9.40
CA ALA A 350 -0.34 -19.84 9.08
C ALA A 350 0.41 -19.78 7.72
N GLU A 351 1.70 -20.11 7.56
CA GLU A 351 2.51 -21.18 8.17
C GLU A 351 3.99 -20.80 8.39
N VAL A 352 4.44 -19.60 8.02
CA VAL A 352 5.81 -19.14 8.33
C VAL A 352 5.73 -17.66 8.66
N SER A 353 5.94 -17.31 9.92
CA SER A 353 6.02 -15.92 10.37
C SER A 353 6.92 -15.11 9.42
N PRO A 354 6.43 -14.03 8.80
CA PRO A 354 7.25 -13.15 7.95
C PRO A 354 8.50 -12.65 8.69
N LEU A 355 8.42 -12.50 10.02
CA LEU A 355 9.57 -12.26 10.88
C LEU A 355 10.57 -13.43 10.88
N LYS A 356 10.11 -14.67 10.98
CA LYS A 356 11.00 -15.85 10.85
C LYS A 356 11.68 -15.87 9.48
N LYS A 357 10.98 -15.50 8.41
CA LYS A 357 11.59 -15.41 7.07
C LYS A 357 12.64 -14.30 6.98
N LEU A 358 12.37 -13.13 7.56
CA LEU A 358 13.31 -11.99 7.60
C LEU A 358 14.53 -12.29 8.49
N ALA A 359 14.31 -12.84 9.68
CA ALA A 359 15.38 -13.23 10.59
C ALA A 359 16.24 -14.35 9.98
N ALA A 360 15.62 -15.36 9.35
CA ALA A 360 16.34 -16.41 8.63
C ALA A 360 17.17 -15.83 7.48
N GLN A 361 16.63 -14.90 6.69
CA GLN A 361 17.39 -14.22 5.63
C GLN A 361 18.57 -13.41 6.17
N ARG A 362 18.41 -12.73 7.32
CA ARG A 362 19.48 -11.93 7.92
C ARG A 362 20.60 -12.79 8.48
N ILE A 363 20.26 -13.91 9.12
CA ILE A 363 21.21 -14.93 9.57
C ILE A 363 21.93 -15.53 8.35
N LEU A 364 21.18 -15.86 7.29
CA LEU A 364 21.74 -16.40 6.05
C LEU A 364 22.77 -15.45 5.43
N GLN A 365 22.49 -14.14 5.36
CA GLN A 365 23.43 -13.13 4.80
C GLN A 365 24.77 -13.05 5.54
N GLU A 366 24.78 -13.21 6.87
CA GLU A 366 26.02 -13.19 7.66
C GLU A 366 26.79 -14.52 7.50
N ILE A 367 26.08 -15.64 7.34
CA ILE A 367 26.66 -16.99 7.27
C ILE A 367 27.07 -17.38 5.84
N GLU A 368 26.45 -16.81 4.81
CA GLU A 368 26.82 -16.97 3.39
C GLU A 368 28.28 -16.61 3.12
N ARG A 369 28.86 -15.72 3.93
CA ARG A 369 30.29 -15.36 3.87
C ARG A 369 31.22 -16.53 4.19
N PHE A 370 30.71 -17.51 4.95
CA PHE A 370 31.44 -18.71 5.38
C PHE A 370 31.03 -19.93 4.56
N ASP A 371 29.72 -20.12 4.36
CA ASP A 371 29.14 -21.23 3.60
C ASP A 371 28.00 -20.73 2.70
N PRO A 372 28.21 -20.63 1.37
CA PRO A 372 27.19 -20.24 0.41
C PRO A 372 25.98 -21.19 0.33
N LYS A 373 26.07 -22.39 0.91
CA LYS A 373 25.01 -23.41 0.91
C LYS A 373 24.43 -23.64 2.31
N ALA A 374 24.67 -22.74 3.27
CA ALA A 374 24.12 -22.84 4.61
C ALA A 374 22.58 -22.94 4.60
N GLN A 375 22.03 -23.68 5.56
CA GLN A 375 20.58 -23.75 5.81
C GLN A 375 20.31 -23.23 7.22
N VAL A 376 19.28 -22.40 7.38
CA VAL A 376 18.91 -21.81 8.66
C VAL A 376 17.48 -22.22 9.01
N GLU A 377 17.29 -22.75 10.21
CA GLU A 377 16.00 -23.10 10.77
C GLU A 377 15.82 -22.34 12.09
N LEU A 378 14.74 -21.57 12.21
CA LEU A 378 14.43 -20.85 13.45
C LEU A 378 13.55 -21.70 14.34
N VAL A 379 14.11 -22.13 15.47
CA VAL A 379 13.43 -22.95 16.49
C VAL A 379 12.58 -22.07 17.40
N SER A 380 13.04 -20.84 17.68
CA SER A 380 12.29 -19.82 18.44
C SER A 380 12.73 -18.42 18.03
N ASP A 381 12.10 -17.39 18.58
CA ASP A 381 12.44 -15.99 18.29
C ASP A 381 13.83 -15.59 18.81
N THR A 382 14.38 -16.36 19.74
CA THR A 382 15.70 -16.15 20.34
C THR A 382 16.71 -17.26 20.02
N LYS A 383 16.32 -18.29 19.26
CA LYS A 383 17.19 -19.45 18.95
C LYS A 383 17.06 -19.91 17.49
N ALA A 384 18.19 -19.99 16.80
CA ALA A 384 18.31 -20.50 15.44
C ALA A 384 19.26 -21.70 15.37
N ILE A 385 18.90 -22.71 14.57
CA ILE A 385 19.79 -23.80 14.16
C ILE A 385 20.32 -23.47 12.77
N VAL A 386 21.64 -23.49 12.64
CA VAL A 386 22.36 -23.24 11.39
C VAL A 386 23.06 -24.53 10.98
N ARG A 387 22.67 -25.07 9.83
CA ARG A 387 23.26 -26.25 9.23
C ARG A 387 24.25 -25.87 8.13
N VAL A 388 25.53 -26.19 8.34
CA VAL A 388 26.63 -25.88 7.42
C VAL A 388 27.43 -27.12 7.04
N GLU A 389 28.28 -27.00 6.02
CA GLU A 389 29.24 -28.06 5.69
C GLU A 389 30.21 -28.33 6.86
N ASN A 390 30.51 -29.61 7.13
CA ASN A 390 31.33 -30.07 8.25
C ASN A 390 32.70 -29.35 8.33
N GLU A 391 33.29 -29.03 7.18
CA GLU A 391 34.58 -28.36 7.08
C GLU A 391 34.56 -26.89 7.55
N ILE A 392 33.38 -26.28 7.58
CA ILE A 392 33.17 -24.87 7.91
C ILE A 392 32.82 -24.67 9.38
N ILE A 393 32.24 -25.67 10.06
CA ILE A 393 31.84 -25.60 11.49
C ILE A 393 32.95 -25.02 12.38
N PRO A 394 34.22 -25.50 12.33
CA PRO A 394 35.27 -24.95 13.20
C PRO A 394 35.63 -23.49 12.88
N LYS A 395 35.46 -23.05 11.62
CA LYS A 395 35.72 -21.67 11.19
C LYS A 395 34.59 -20.73 11.62
N LEU A 396 33.34 -21.20 11.53
CA LEU A 396 32.15 -20.44 11.90
C LEU A 396 32.06 -20.22 13.41
N ILE A 397 32.36 -21.25 14.22
CA ILE A 397 32.46 -21.11 15.68
C ILE A 397 33.62 -20.18 16.05
N GLY A 398 34.77 -20.37 15.39
CA GLY A 398 35.99 -19.60 15.65
C GLY A 398 36.74 -20.08 16.90
N LYS A 399 37.92 -19.48 17.15
CA LYS A 399 38.73 -19.82 18.33
C LYS A 399 37.96 -19.45 19.60
N GLU A 400 37.69 -20.42 20.47
CA GLU A 400 36.93 -20.27 21.71
C GLU A 400 35.49 -19.73 21.52
N GLY A 401 34.90 -19.87 20.33
CA GLY A 401 33.53 -19.40 20.07
C GLY A 401 33.41 -17.90 19.79
N ASN A 402 34.54 -17.18 19.64
CA ASN A 402 34.51 -15.72 19.48
C ASN A 402 33.77 -15.26 18.21
N THR A 403 33.88 -16.02 17.11
CA THR A 403 33.25 -15.64 15.84
C THR A 403 31.73 -15.77 15.94
N ILE A 404 31.23 -16.90 16.44
CA ILE A 404 29.79 -17.11 16.60
C ILE A 404 29.20 -16.15 17.65
N SER A 405 29.89 -15.94 18.77
CA SER A 405 29.45 -15.01 19.82
C SER A 405 29.32 -13.57 19.31
N ALA A 406 30.19 -13.14 18.38
CA ALA A 406 30.10 -11.82 17.76
C ALA A 406 28.88 -11.70 16.84
N ILE A 407 28.55 -12.76 16.10
CA ILE A 407 27.37 -12.83 15.23
C ILE A 407 26.09 -12.84 16.10
N GLU A 408 26.07 -13.64 17.16
CA GLU A 408 24.95 -13.70 18.12
C GLU A 408 24.69 -12.34 18.78
N LYS A 409 25.75 -11.66 19.25
CA LYS A 409 25.62 -10.33 19.88
C LYS A 409 25.12 -9.27 18.90
N LYS A 410 25.49 -9.38 17.62
CA LYS A 410 25.05 -8.47 16.55
C LYS A 410 23.59 -8.70 16.16
N LEU A 411 23.14 -9.96 16.17
CA LEU A 411 21.80 -10.35 15.73
C LEU A 411 20.79 -10.47 16.88
N GLY A 412 21.24 -10.52 18.13
CA GLY A 412 20.39 -10.68 19.31
C GLY A 412 19.76 -12.08 19.46
N ILE A 413 20.30 -13.09 18.76
CA ILE A 413 19.74 -14.45 18.66
C ILE A 413 20.85 -15.46 18.98
N HIS A 414 20.52 -16.52 19.72
CA HIS A 414 21.44 -17.63 20.00
C HIS A 414 21.49 -18.60 18.81
N ILE A 415 22.69 -18.95 18.36
CA ILE A 415 22.91 -19.73 17.13
C ILE A 415 23.56 -21.07 17.48
N GLU A 416 22.82 -22.15 17.25
CA GLU A 416 23.30 -23.51 17.35
C GLU A 416 23.81 -23.98 15.98
N VAL A 417 25.05 -24.46 15.91
CA VAL A 417 25.69 -24.85 14.65
C VAL A 417 25.71 -26.36 14.51
N GLU A 418 25.04 -26.86 13.48
CA GLU A 418 24.92 -28.28 13.16
C GLU A 418 25.55 -28.62 11.80
N PRO A 419 25.95 -29.88 11.60
CA PRO A 419 26.34 -30.38 10.29
C PRO A 419 25.14 -30.62 9.38
N LYS A 420 25.22 -30.14 8.13
CA LYS A 420 24.15 -30.32 7.12
C LYS A 420 23.90 -31.78 6.72
N VAL A 421 24.93 -32.61 6.83
CA VAL A 421 24.85 -34.07 6.66
C VAL A 421 25.60 -34.69 7.85
N PRO A 422 24.97 -35.59 8.62
CA PRO A 422 25.67 -36.38 9.63
C PRO A 422 26.88 -37.03 8.96
N ALA A 423 28.08 -36.83 9.51
CA ALA A 423 29.29 -37.25 8.84
C ALA A 423 29.26 -38.76 8.57
N VAL A 424 29.20 -39.17 7.30
CA VAL A 424 29.48 -40.56 6.87
C VAL A 424 31.00 -40.72 6.84
N GLY A 425 31.65 -40.51 7.99
CA GLY A 425 33.09 -40.62 8.18
C GLY A 425 33.49 -42.02 8.63
N LYS A 426 34.76 -42.38 8.48
CA LYS A 426 35.27 -43.59 9.13
C LYS A 426 35.44 -43.29 10.62
N GLU A 427 35.05 -44.24 11.48
CA GLU A 427 35.33 -44.12 12.91
C GLU A 427 36.84 -44.21 13.14
N VAL A 428 37.36 -43.23 13.88
CA VAL A 428 38.80 -43.08 14.11
C VAL A 428 39.10 -43.26 15.58
N GLU A 429 40.14 -44.05 15.88
CA GLU A 429 40.63 -44.22 17.24
C GLU A 429 41.33 -42.96 17.76
N PHE A 430 41.08 -42.64 19.03
CA PHE A 430 41.70 -41.53 19.73
C PHE A 430 42.06 -41.93 21.15
N GLN A 431 43.09 -41.30 21.71
CA GLN A 431 43.45 -41.42 23.12
C GLN A 431 43.09 -40.15 23.84
N MET A 432 42.30 -40.25 24.90
CA MET A 432 41.91 -39.09 25.69
C MET A 432 42.66 -39.10 27.02
N ASN A 433 43.38 -38.03 27.28
CA ASN A 433 44.12 -37.82 28.53
C ASN A 433 43.62 -36.57 29.22
N GLU A 434 43.54 -36.63 30.54
CA GLU A 434 43.19 -35.49 31.37
C GLU A 434 44.46 -34.73 31.75
N SER A 435 44.54 -33.44 31.44
CA SER A 435 45.71 -32.59 31.68
C SER A 435 45.27 -31.28 32.32
N GLY A 436 45.47 -31.18 33.64
CA GLY A 436 45.13 -30.00 34.43
C GLY A 436 43.68 -29.56 34.26
N ASN A 437 43.46 -28.37 33.69
CA ASN A 437 42.13 -27.80 33.41
C ASN A 437 41.57 -28.19 32.02
N SER A 438 42.09 -29.22 31.36
CA SER A 438 41.69 -29.57 29.99
C SER A 438 41.68 -31.07 29.73
N LEU A 439 40.84 -31.48 28.77
CA LEU A 439 40.84 -32.80 28.14
C LEU A 439 41.66 -32.71 26.85
N GLU A 440 42.69 -33.54 26.73
CA GLU A 440 43.53 -33.66 25.53
C GLU A 440 43.18 -34.94 24.77
N LEU A 441 42.64 -34.78 23.56
CA LEU A 441 42.30 -35.85 22.63
C LEU A 441 43.45 -35.97 21.62
N SER A 442 44.17 -37.08 21.66
CA SER A 442 45.34 -37.37 20.82
C SER A 442 44.97 -38.33 19.69
N PHE A 443 45.39 -37.97 18.48
CA PHE A 443 45.11 -38.66 17.22
C PHE A 443 46.42 -39.06 16.52
N ASP A 444 46.36 -40.01 15.59
CA ASP A 444 47.49 -40.35 14.73
C ASP A 444 47.97 -39.12 13.93
N ARG A 445 49.29 -39.00 13.74
CA ARG A 445 49.91 -37.92 12.94
C ARG A 445 49.36 -37.82 11.52
N ARG A 446 48.85 -38.92 10.95
CA ARG A 446 48.21 -38.93 9.61
C ARG A 446 46.91 -38.13 9.54
N LEU A 447 46.35 -37.75 10.68
CA LEU A 447 45.07 -37.06 10.80
C LEU A 447 45.24 -35.56 11.11
N ILE A 448 46.48 -35.08 11.19
CA ILE A 448 46.79 -33.66 11.41
C ILE A 448 46.16 -32.82 10.29
N GLY A 449 45.43 -31.77 10.68
CA GLY A 449 44.74 -30.88 9.74
C GLY A 449 43.37 -31.38 9.28
N LYS A 450 42.96 -32.62 9.59
CA LYS A 450 41.60 -33.11 9.32
C LYS A 450 40.61 -32.60 10.38
N VAL A 451 39.33 -32.54 10.02
CA VAL A 451 38.24 -32.17 10.92
C VAL A 451 37.68 -33.43 11.59
N ALA A 452 37.71 -33.44 12.91
CA ALA A 452 37.12 -34.47 13.76
C ALA A 452 35.71 -34.07 14.15
N ASN A 453 34.71 -34.92 13.92
CA ASN A 453 33.35 -34.74 14.41
C ASN A 453 33.12 -35.68 15.60
N PHE A 454 32.78 -35.13 16.76
CA PHE A 454 32.58 -35.88 18.00
C PHE A 454 31.09 -36.13 18.24
N TYR A 455 30.75 -37.36 18.60
CA TYR A 455 29.39 -37.80 18.90
C TYR A 455 29.33 -38.48 20.26
N VAL A 456 28.24 -38.28 21.00
CA VAL A 456 27.93 -38.98 22.25
C VAL A 456 26.60 -39.70 22.06
N GLU A 457 26.57 -41.03 22.17
CA GLU A 457 25.34 -41.83 21.92
C GLU A 457 24.68 -41.50 20.57
N ASP A 458 25.49 -41.31 19.54
CA ASP A 458 25.08 -40.96 18.17
C ASP A 458 24.46 -39.56 18.00
N GLU A 459 24.44 -38.73 19.04
CA GLU A 459 24.16 -37.30 18.96
C GLU A 459 25.45 -36.49 18.71
N PHE A 460 25.39 -35.52 17.80
CA PHE A 460 26.52 -34.65 17.48
C PHE A 460 26.84 -33.74 18.68
N LEU A 461 28.10 -33.69 19.09
CA LEU A 461 28.56 -32.83 20.18
C LEU A 461 29.31 -31.60 19.68
N PHE A 462 30.38 -31.79 18.89
CA PHE A 462 31.16 -30.68 18.32
C PHE A 462 32.09 -31.15 17.19
N SER A 463 32.57 -30.20 16.38
CA SER A 463 33.63 -30.43 15.38
C SER A 463 34.89 -29.64 15.72
N ALA A 464 36.06 -30.26 15.56
CA ALA A 464 37.33 -29.57 15.77
C ALA A 464 38.43 -30.07 14.84
N THR A 465 39.31 -29.18 14.40
CA THR A 465 40.46 -29.52 13.55
C THR A 465 41.60 -30.09 14.41
N VAL A 466 42.19 -31.21 13.98
CA VAL A 466 43.36 -31.80 14.64
C VAL A 466 44.56 -30.86 14.51
N GLY A 467 45.07 -30.37 15.64
CA GLY A 467 46.18 -29.42 15.66
C GLY A 467 47.50 -30.01 15.16
N LYS A 468 48.51 -29.14 14.95
CA LYS A 468 49.84 -29.51 14.43
C LYS A 468 50.58 -30.59 15.23
N LYS A 469 50.21 -30.79 16.50
CA LYS A 469 50.77 -31.82 17.40
C LYS A 469 49.96 -33.13 17.40
N GLY A 470 48.96 -33.28 16.53
CA GLY A 470 48.04 -34.42 16.54
C GLY A 470 47.07 -34.40 17.72
N LYS A 471 46.77 -33.23 18.28
CA LYS A 471 45.96 -33.09 19.51
C LYS A 471 44.85 -32.07 19.35
N ILE A 472 43.71 -32.34 19.99
CA ILE A 472 42.60 -31.41 20.21
C ILE A 472 42.47 -31.20 21.72
N LYS A 473 42.44 -29.94 22.16
CA LYS A 473 42.38 -29.57 23.58
C LYS A 473 41.04 -28.92 23.88
N VAL A 474 40.27 -29.50 24.80
CA VAL A 474 38.98 -28.97 25.25
C VAL A 474 39.12 -28.54 26.71
N ASN A 475 38.76 -27.31 27.05
CA ASN A 475 38.80 -26.82 28.42
C ASN A 475 37.67 -27.46 29.23
N LYS A 476 37.92 -27.92 30.46
CA LYS A 476 36.89 -28.55 31.31
C LYS A 476 35.79 -27.59 31.73
N SER A 477 36.07 -26.28 31.76
CA SER A 477 35.10 -25.26 32.16
C SER A 477 34.12 -24.88 31.05
N SER A 478 34.40 -25.20 29.78
CA SER A 478 33.47 -24.93 28.67
C SER A 478 32.28 -25.88 28.70
N GLU A 479 31.15 -25.50 28.08
CA GLU A 479 29.96 -26.35 27.97
C GLU A 479 30.29 -27.71 27.36
N ILE A 480 31.00 -27.71 26.21
CA ILE A 480 31.50 -28.92 25.55
C ILE A 480 32.37 -29.77 26.51
N GLY A 481 33.22 -29.14 27.31
CA GLY A 481 34.06 -29.82 28.29
C GLY A 481 33.25 -30.50 29.40
N LYS A 482 32.24 -29.81 29.93
CA LYS A 482 31.30 -30.36 30.93
C LYS A 482 30.50 -31.53 30.36
N ASP A 483 30.09 -31.46 29.10
CA ASP A 483 29.33 -32.52 28.44
C ASP A 483 30.16 -33.75 28.15
N LEU A 484 31.42 -33.58 27.73
CA LEU A 484 32.40 -34.67 27.64
C LEU A 484 32.62 -35.34 29.00
N ILE A 485 32.80 -34.56 30.08
CA ILE A 485 32.97 -35.11 31.44
C ILE A 485 31.72 -35.88 31.87
N ARG A 486 30.52 -35.34 31.64
CA ARG A 486 29.25 -36.03 31.94
C ARG A 486 29.12 -37.33 31.16
N ALA A 487 29.48 -37.34 29.88
CA ALA A 487 29.48 -38.54 29.06
C ALA A 487 30.42 -39.62 29.62
N LEU A 488 31.61 -39.22 30.07
CA LEU A 488 32.60 -40.13 30.68
C LEU A 488 32.13 -40.72 32.01
N VAL A 489 31.59 -39.88 32.89
CA VAL A 489 31.06 -40.31 34.21
C VAL A 489 29.91 -41.29 34.02
N ASN A 490 29.03 -41.03 33.05
CA ASN A 490 27.88 -41.87 32.73
C ASN A 490 28.24 -43.07 31.82
N LYS A 491 29.53 -43.30 31.52
CA LYS A 491 30.02 -44.35 30.62
C LYS A 491 29.34 -44.38 29.23
N LYS A 492 28.92 -43.21 28.74
CA LYS A 492 28.35 -43.06 27.40
C LYS A 492 29.44 -43.27 26.34
N LYS A 493 29.07 -43.88 25.20
CA LYS A 493 30.01 -44.13 24.10
C LYS A 493 30.30 -42.82 23.35
N ILE A 494 31.56 -42.40 23.31
CA ILE A 494 32.04 -41.26 22.53
C ILE A 494 32.63 -41.79 21.22
N ARG A 495 32.11 -41.33 20.08
CA ARG A 495 32.57 -41.71 18.74
C ARG A 495 33.18 -40.51 18.04
N VAL A 496 34.23 -40.73 17.25
CA VAL A 496 34.85 -39.69 16.43
C VAL A 496 34.82 -40.12 14.98
N LEU A 497 34.21 -39.31 14.13
CA LEU A 497 34.10 -39.53 12.69
C LEU A 497 34.91 -38.48 11.93
N MET A 498 35.71 -38.94 10.96
CA MET A 498 36.57 -38.11 10.10
C MET A 498 36.47 -38.51 8.63
#